data_AF-A0A512E372-F1
#
_entry.id   AF-A0A512E372-F1
#
_cell.length_a   1.000
_cell.length_b   1.000
_cell.length_c   1.000
_cell.angle_alpha   90.00
_cell.angle_beta   90.00
_cell.angle_gamma   90.00
#
_symmetry.space_group_name_H-M   'P 1'
#
loop_
_entity.id
_entity.type
_entity.pdbx_description
1 polymer ?
#
loop_
_entity_poly.entity_id
_entity_poly.type
_entity_poly.pdbx_seq_one_letter_code
_entity_poly.pdbx_strand_id
1 'polypeptide(L)' 'MAAISSVFTIARVAEMLGEDEDLLHEVSLYMEPEHGVLWIYGIGDEEVLAFTGFGIENLRDLIPLYKKTAPGP' A
#
# COMPACT_ATOMS: atom_id res chain seq x y z
N MET A 1 19.98 1.00 6.28
CA MET A 1 18.58 1.44 6.20
C MET A 1 18.36 2.50 7.26
N ALA A 2 17.78 3.64 6.91
CA ALA A 2 17.25 4.54 7.92
C ALA A 2 16.08 3.84 8.64
N ALA A 3 15.92 4.06 9.94
CA ALA A 3 14.76 3.57 10.66
C ALA A 3 13.49 4.20 10.09
N ILE A 4 12.39 3.44 10.04
CA ILE A 4 11.08 3.96 9.63
C ILE A 4 10.62 4.94 10.72
N SER A 5 10.56 6.23 10.37
CA SER A 5 10.11 7.28 11.29
C SER A 5 8.62 7.60 11.16
N SER A 6 8.01 7.24 10.03
CA SER A 6 6.59 7.45 9.76
C SER A 6 6.08 6.49 8.68
N VAL A 7 4.76 6.34 8.65
CA VAL A 7 4.01 5.57 7.67
C VAL A 7 2.80 6.38 7.22
N PHE A 8 2.22 6.01 6.08
CA PHE A 8 1.07 6.66 5.46
C PHE A 8 -0.06 5.64 5.33
N THR A 9 -1.25 5.99 5.81
CA THR A 9 -2.44 5.12 5.66
C THR A 9 -2.78 4.92 4.19
N ILE A 10 -3.45 3.81 3.86
CA ILE A 10 -3.88 3.50 2.50
C ILE A 10 -4.66 4.65 1.85
N ALA A 11 -5.59 5.28 2.57
CA ALA A 11 -6.31 6.47 2.11
C ALA A 11 -5.37 7.64 1.74
N ARG A 12 -4.33 7.87 2.55
CA ARG A 12 -3.35 8.92 2.25
C ARG A 12 -2.52 8.57 1.02
N VAL A 13 -2.16 7.30 0.85
CA VAL A 13 -1.40 6.83 -0.32
C VAL A 13 -2.24 6.87 -1.59
N ALA A 14 -3.53 6.53 -1.51
CA ALA A 14 -4.49 6.65 -2.61
C ALA A 14 -4.55 8.09 -3.14
N GLU A 15 -4.69 9.08 -2.25
CA GLU A 15 -4.62 10.51 -2.60
C GLU A 15 -3.27 10.89 -3.24
N MET A 16 -2.16 10.38 -2.69
CA MET A 16 -0.80 10.68 -3.18
C MET A 16 -0.51 10.10 -4.57
N LEU A 17 -1.09 8.94 -4.90
CA LEU A 17 -0.86 8.23 -6.16
C LEU A 17 -1.96 8.50 -7.20
N GLY A 18 -3.09 9.09 -6.80
CA GLY A 18 -4.25 9.27 -7.68
C GLY A 18 -4.92 7.94 -8.03
N GLU A 19 -4.91 6.99 -7.11
CA GLU A 19 -5.39 5.61 -7.27
C GLU A 19 -6.48 5.29 -6.26
N ASP A 20 -7.23 4.22 -6.50
CA ASP A 20 -8.31 3.77 -5.61
C ASP A 20 -7.77 2.92 -4.43
N GLU A 21 -8.38 3.03 -3.24
CA GLU A 21 -7.96 2.25 -2.06
C GLU A 21 -8.12 0.74 -2.28
N ASP A 22 -9.16 0.28 -2.98
CA ASP A 22 -9.38 -1.13 -3.27
C ASP A 22 -8.26 -1.67 -4.17
N LEU A 23 -7.85 -0.88 -5.17
CA LEU A 23 -6.70 -1.23 -6.01
C LEU A 23 -5.42 -1.35 -5.19
N LEU A 24 -5.16 -0.41 -4.28
CA LEU A 24 -3.97 -0.47 -3.43
C LEU A 24 -4.01 -1.68 -2.49
N HIS A 25 -5.19 -2.03 -1.98
CA HIS A 25 -5.38 -3.21 -1.16
C HIS A 25 -5.06 -4.48 -1.96
N GLU A 26 -5.61 -4.64 -3.17
CA GLU A 26 -5.33 -5.78 -4.04
C GLU A 26 -3.85 -5.92 -4.39
N VAL A 27 -3.18 -4.80 -4.71
CA VAL A 27 -1.74 -4.81 -5.00
C VAL A 27 -0.92 -5.16 -3.76
N SER A 28 -1.36 -4.73 -2.57
CA SER A 28 -0.68 -5.02 -1.31
C SER A 28 -0.64 -6.51 -0.95
N LEU A 29 -1.57 -7.32 -1.48
CA LEU A 29 -1.57 -8.78 -1.30
C LEU A 29 -0.34 -9.46 -1.93
N TYR A 30 0.37 -8.75 -2.82
CA TYR A 30 1.61 -9.21 -3.45
C TYR A 30 2.86 -8.60 -2.79
N MET A 31 2.69 -7.86 -1.69
CA MET A 31 3.78 -7.24 -0.95
C MET A 31 4.05 -7.97 0.37
N GLU A 32 5.32 -8.16 0.68
CA GLU A 32 5.78 -8.66 1.97
C GLU A 32 6.11 -7.48 2.90
N PRO A 33 6.18 -7.67 4.23
CA PRO A 33 6.54 -6.60 5.16
C PRO A 33 7.83 -5.85 4.79
N GLU A 34 8.81 -6.55 4.24
CA GLU A 34 10.08 -6.00 3.76
C GLU A 34 9.90 -5.05 2.57
N HIS A 35 8.81 -5.19 1.80
CA HIS A 35 8.42 -4.26 0.74
C HIS A 35 7.76 -3.00 1.29
N GLY A 36 7.64 -2.85 2.62
CA GLY A 36 7.20 -1.62 3.26
C GLY A 36 5.69 -1.46 3.38
N VAL A 37 4.95 -2.56 3.32
CA VAL A 37 3.52 -2.65 3.69
C VAL A 37 3.39 -3.13 5.14
N LEU A 38 2.42 -2.61 5.88
CA LEU A 38 2.13 -3.03 7.25
C LEU A 38 0.68 -2.75 7.65
N TRP A 39 0.19 -3.45 8.67
CA TRP A 39 -1.09 -3.18 9.32
C TRP A 39 -0.91 -2.36 10.59
N ILE A 40 -1.75 -1.33 10.75
CA ILE A 40 -1.89 -0.55 11.98
C ILE A 40 -3.14 -1.04 12.69
N TYR A 41 -2.99 -1.52 13.92
CA TYR A 41 -4.10 -1.96 14.75
C TYR A 41 -4.46 -0.89 15.78
N GLY A 42 -5.72 -0.47 15.77
CA GLY A 42 -6.31 0.49 16.69
C GLY A 42 -6.87 -0.16 17.95
N ILE A 43 -7.77 0.55 18.62
CA ILE A 43 -8.52 0.00 19.76
C ILE A 43 -9.73 -0.76 19.21
N GLY A 44 -9.95 -1.99 19.66
CA GLY A 44 -11.05 -2.82 19.17
C GLY A 44 -10.70 -3.47 17.83
N ASP A 45 -11.64 -3.43 16.87
CA ASP A 45 -11.53 -4.09 15.56
C ASP A 45 -11.08 -3.13 14.44
N GLU A 46 -10.55 -1.96 14.80
CA GLU A 46 -10.03 -1.00 13.82
C GLU A 46 -8.65 -1.44 13.31
N GLU A 47 -8.57 -1.74 12.02
CA GLU A 47 -7.31 -2.04 11.33
C GLU A 47 -7.17 -1.17 10.08
N VAL A 48 -5.96 -0.66 9.85
CA VAL A 48 -5.68 0.23 8.73
C VAL A 48 -4.41 -0.24 8.05
N LEU A 49 -4.51 -0.54 6.76
CA LEU A 49 -3.34 -0.80 5.92
C LEU A 49 -2.53 0.48 5.76
N ALA A 50 -1.22 0.38 5.88
CA ALA A 50 -0.31 1.52 5.76
C ALA A 50 0.98 1.15 5.05
N PHE A 51 1.64 2.17 4.51
CA PHE A 51 2.86 2.03 3.72
C PHE A 51 3.94 2.96 4.25
N THR A 52 5.17 2.45 4.28
CA THR A 52 6.36 3.28 4.44
C THR A 52 6.62 4.09 3.17
N GLY A 53 7.55 5.06 3.21
CA GLY A 53 7.99 5.74 1.99
C GLY A 53 8.50 4.78 0.90
N PHE A 54 9.25 3.74 1.30
CA PHE A 54 9.70 2.69 0.40
C PHE A 54 8.55 1.83 -0.15
N GLY A 55 7.53 1.56 0.68
CA GLY A 55 6.31 0.88 0.23
C GLY A 55 5.57 1.64 -0.86
N ILE A 56 5.52 2.97 -0.77
CA ILE A 56 4.93 3.82 -1.82
C ILE A 56 5.74 3.75 -3.12
N GLU A 57 7.08 3.68 -3.03
CA GLU A 57 7.93 3.47 -4.22
C GLU A 57 7.65 2.11 -4.85
N ASN A 58 7.57 1.03 -4.07
CA ASN A 58 7.22 -0.30 -4.58
C ASN A 58 5.82 -0.32 -5.23
N LEU A 59 4.83 0.36 -4.64
CA LEU A 59 3.49 0.47 -5.23
C LEU A 59 3.52 1.11 -6.63
N ARG A 60 4.35 2.13 -6.85
CA ARG A 60 4.48 2.78 -8.17
C ARG A 60 4.97 1.82 -9.25
N ASP A 61 5.77 0.83 -8.87
CA ASP A 61 6.27 -0.20 -9.79
C ASP A 61 5.26 -1.36 -9.96
N LEU A 62 4.58 -1.76 -8.88
CA LEU A 62 3.66 -2.89 -8.87
C LEU A 62 2.30 -2.59 -9.49
N ILE A 63 1.73 -1.39 -9.28
CA ILE A 63 0.40 -1.01 -9.78
C ILE A 63 0.31 -1.16 -11.31
N PRO A 64 1.27 -0.65 -12.13
CA PRO A 64 1.21 -0.84 -13.58
C PRO A 64 1.32 -2.31 -14.01
N LEU A 65 2.03 -3.15 -13.24
CA LEU A 65 2.13 -4.59 -13.53
C LEU A 65 0.81 -5.29 -13.23
N TYR A 66 0.22 -5.01 -12.07
CA TYR A 66 -1.08 -5.54 -11.68
C TYR A 66 -2.18 -5.16 -12.68
N LYS A 67 -2.25 -3.89 -13.10
CA LYS A 67 -3.23 -3.42 -14.10
C LYS A 67 -3.09 -4.08 -15.47
N LYS A 68 -1.90 -4.60 -15.83
CA LYS A 68 -1.69 -5.36 -17.08
C LYS A 68 -2.17 -6.80 -16.98
N THR A 69 -2.21 -7.36 -15.77
CA THR A 69 -2.60 -8.75 -15.52
C THR A 69 -4.05 -8.88 -15.03
N ALA A 70 -4.62 -7.81 -14.48
CA ALA A 70 -6.02 -7.76 -14.11
C ALA A 70 -6.89 -7.92 -15.36
N PRO A 71 -7.89 -8.83 -15.36
CA PRO A 71 -8.88 -8.85 -16.42
C PRO A 71 -9.52 -7.46 -16.47
N GLY A 72 -9.55 -6.85 -17.67
CA GLY A 72 -10.23 -5.58 -17.87
C GLY A 72 -11.71 -5.65 -17.45
N PRO A 73 -12.35 -4.49 -17.19
CA PRO A 73 -13.75 -4.45 -16.77
C PRO A 73 -14.70 -5.17 -17.74
#